data_AF-A0A944N8H6-F1
#
_entry.id   AF-A0A944N8H6-F1
#
_cell.length_a   1.000
_cell.length_b   1.000
_cell.length_c   1.000
_cell.angle_alpha   90.00
_cell.angle_beta   90.00
_cell.angle_gamma   90.00
#
_symmetry.space_group_name_H-M   'P 1'
#
loop_
_entity.id
_entity.type
_entity.pdbx_description
1 polymer ?
#
loop_
_entity_poly.entity_id
_entity_poly.type
_entity_poly.pdbx_seq_one_letter_code
_entity_poly.pdbx_strand_id
1 'polypeptide(L)'
;GQELEQGQELEQGQELEQGQELEQETEKIDRQEGDGRIDGQDQNQPFGPELEVKSEEALESEKPEQSQRVVKTRNDLQLGRRLFHLAMGVTTATIYNLLVTHQQAIYILGGTACVIYLFEQIRINYPENAKKFELVTRYFLRAEEQLEESAAVPYVMALLLTILTFPKTIALVAIYTLAIADPMSAIIGIRFGKHRIVKGKSVEGSIAFFVSCFLATIMVFYTGNYQLDLTIWFLTFSLAVMSAGFEMLPIKLDDNLTIPLFTATSLWFLCWLFGVFVL
;
A
#
# COMPACT_ATOMS: atom_id res chain seq x y z
N GLY A 1 5.48 43.30 -23.98
CA GLY A 1 6.27 42.24 -24.62
C GLY A 1 7.39 41.87 -23.69
N GLN A 2 8.47 42.65 -23.69
CA GLN A 2 9.70 42.35 -22.94
C GLN A 2 9.58 42.49 -21.40
N GLU A 3 8.72 43.36 -20.86
CA GLU A 3 8.53 43.50 -19.41
C GLU A 3 7.70 42.37 -18.77
N LEU A 4 6.86 41.67 -19.57
CA LEU A 4 6.08 40.53 -19.10
C LEU A 4 6.92 39.25 -19.04
N GLU A 5 7.88 39.08 -19.96
CA GLU A 5 8.82 37.95 -19.92
C GLU A 5 9.81 38.06 -18.75
N GLN A 6 10.30 39.27 -18.42
CA GLN A 6 11.19 39.46 -17.27
C GLN A 6 10.50 39.22 -15.92
N GLY A 7 9.19 39.51 -15.81
CA GLY A 7 8.42 39.22 -14.60
C GLY A 7 8.23 37.71 -14.36
N GLN A 8 8.02 36.94 -15.44
CA GLN A 8 7.85 35.48 -15.36
C GLN A 8 9.15 34.73 -15.06
N GLU A 9 10.29 35.21 -15.57
CA GLU A 9 11.60 34.64 -15.23
C GLU A 9 12.01 34.90 -13.77
N LEU A 10 11.62 36.05 -13.20
CA LEU A 10 11.85 36.37 -11.79
C LEU A 10 10.99 35.54 -10.84
N GLU A 11 9.71 35.31 -11.18
CA GLU A 11 8.84 34.42 -10.38
C GLU A 11 9.33 32.96 -10.43
N GLN A 12 9.74 32.46 -11.61
CA GLN A 12 10.30 31.10 -11.72
C GLN A 12 11.61 30.94 -10.95
N GLY A 13 12.46 31.97 -10.92
CA GLY A 13 13.69 31.96 -10.11
C GLY A 13 13.41 31.87 -8.60
N GLN A 14 12.40 32.59 -8.12
CA GLN A 14 12.03 32.60 -6.70
C GLN A 14 11.34 31.29 -6.26
N GLU A 15 10.53 30.68 -7.13
CA GLU A 15 9.92 29.37 -6.86
C GLU A 15 10.97 28.24 -6.83
N LEU A 16 12.00 28.32 -7.67
CA LEU A 16 13.12 27.37 -7.68
C LEU A 16 13.99 27.49 -6.42
N GLU A 17 14.27 28.71 -5.94
CA GLU A 17 15.01 28.92 -4.69
C GLU A 17 14.21 28.43 -3.48
N GLN A 18 12.90 28.71 -3.40
CA GLN A 18 12.04 28.19 -2.32
C GLN A 18 11.93 26.67 -2.35
N GLY A 19 11.87 26.06 -3.55
CA GLY A 19 11.87 24.60 -3.70
C GLY A 19 13.16 23.95 -3.18
N GLN A 20 14.31 24.56 -3.45
CA GLN A 20 15.61 24.07 -2.98
C GLN A 20 15.80 24.26 -1.47
N GLU A 21 15.30 25.34 -0.88
CA GLU A 21 15.33 25.54 0.57
C GLU A 21 14.46 24.53 1.31
N LEU A 22 13.25 24.24 0.81
CA LEU A 22 12.35 23.22 1.37
C LEU A 22 12.95 21.80 1.26
N GLU A 23 13.64 21.49 0.16
CA GLU A 23 14.30 20.20 -0.03
C GLU A 23 15.49 20.02 0.94
N GLN A 24 16.26 21.07 1.19
CA GLN A 24 17.34 21.08 2.18
C GLN A 24 16.83 20.99 3.63
N GLU A 25 15.68 21.60 3.93
CA GLU A 25 15.06 21.52 5.25
C GLU A 25 14.48 20.12 5.50
N THR A 26 13.87 19.51 4.48
CA THR A 26 13.38 18.13 4.53
C THR A 26 14.52 17.13 4.72
N GLU A 27 15.66 17.32 4.02
CA GLU A 27 16.85 16.48 4.23
C GLU A 27 17.47 16.63 5.63
N LYS A 28 17.36 17.81 6.26
CA LYS A 28 17.84 18.02 7.63
C LYS A 28 16.96 17.32 8.67
N ILE A 29 15.64 17.32 8.45
CA ILE A 29 14.68 16.62 9.31
C ILE A 29 14.90 15.10 9.22
N ASP A 30 15.08 14.55 8.00
CA ASP A 30 15.37 13.12 7.80
C ASP A 30 16.71 12.67 8.41
N ARG A 31 17.71 13.57 8.54
CA ARG A 31 18.98 13.26 9.22
C ARG A 31 18.86 13.29 10.75
N GLN A 32 17.94 14.08 11.32
CA GLN A 32 17.76 14.18 12.76
C GLN A 32 16.90 13.03 13.33
N GLU A 33 15.97 12.47 12.56
CA GLU A 33 15.19 11.30 12.99
C GLU A 33 15.97 9.96 12.89
N GLY A 34 17.18 9.98 12.31
CA GLY A 34 18.02 8.80 12.09
C GLY A 34 18.96 8.39 13.24
N ASP A 35 19.12 9.19 14.29
CA ASP A 35 20.08 8.92 15.38
C ASP A 35 19.42 8.95 16.77
N GLY A 36 18.48 8.01 16.98
CA GLY A 36 17.91 7.72 18.29
C GLY A 36 18.80 6.79 19.12
N ARG A 37 20.01 7.23 19.50
CA ARG A 37 20.77 6.62 20.61
C ARG A 37 20.32 7.22 21.93
N ILE A 38 19.61 6.41 22.71
CA ILE A 38 19.24 6.71 24.10
C ILE A 38 20.46 6.39 24.96
N ASP A 39 21.20 7.41 25.38
CA ASP A 39 22.13 7.33 26.52
C ASP A 39 21.65 8.29 27.60
N GLY A 40 21.17 7.71 28.70
CA GLY A 40 20.84 8.45 29.91
C GLY A 40 22.10 8.76 30.70
N GLN A 41 22.22 9.99 31.20
CA GLN A 41 22.92 10.28 32.44
C GLN A 41 22.43 11.58 33.07
N ASP A 42 21.92 11.39 34.27
CA ASP A 42 21.49 12.31 35.31
C ASP A 42 22.70 13.04 35.93
N GLN A 43 22.73 14.39 35.93
CA GLN A 43 23.51 15.19 36.89
C GLN A 43 22.84 16.55 37.21
N ASN A 44 22.37 16.64 38.46
CA ASN A 44 22.12 17.85 39.25
C ASN A 44 23.34 18.81 39.30
N GLN A 45 23.11 20.13 39.26
CA GLN A 45 23.48 21.12 40.33
C GLN A 45 23.25 22.60 39.91
N PRO A 46 23.15 23.57 40.86
CA PRO A 46 22.16 24.65 40.82
C PRO A 46 22.72 26.10 40.96
N PHE A 47 21.78 27.07 41.02
CA PHE A 47 21.86 28.46 41.54
C PHE A 47 22.46 29.60 40.68
N GLY A 48 21.65 30.65 40.48
CA GLY A 48 22.05 32.02 40.11
C GLY A 48 20.84 32.89 39.73
N PRO A 49 20.74 34.18 40.11
CA PRO A 49 19.55 34.71 40.77
C PRO A 49 18.53 35.42 39.86
N GLU A 50 17.28 35.24 40.30
CA GLU A 50 16.11 36.12 40.32
C GLU A 50 16.37 37.60 39.94
N LEU A 51 15.74 38.03 38.83
CA LEU A 51 15.45 39.43 38.56
C LEU A 51 13.94 39.57 38.39
N GLU A 52 13.34 40.00 39.48
CA GLU A 52 11.96 40.41 39.65
C GLU A 52 11.73 41.74 38.91
N VAL A 53 10.89 41.76 37.87
CA VAL A 53 10.30 43.00 37.33
C VAL A 53 8.79 42.83 37.14
N LYS A 54 8.09 43.32 38.16
CA LYS A 54 6.77 43.99 38.18
C LYS A 54 5.85 43.91 36.94
N SER A 55 4.72 43.24 37.19
CA SER A 55 3.32 43.70 36.99
C SER A 55 2.96 44.45 35.71
N GLU A 56 2.18 43.79 34.84
CA GLU A 56 1.05 44.40 34.14
C GLU A 56 -0.15 43.43 34.17
N GLU A 57 -1.26 43.93 34.68
CA GLU A 57 -2.56 43.28 34.75
C GLU A 57 -3.20 43.16 33.35
N ALA A 58 -4.10 42.18 33.24
CA ALA A 58 -5.20 42.11 32.28
C ALA A 58 -4.85 41.80 30.81
N LEU A 59 -4.96 40.52 30.46
CA LEU A 59 -6.01 40.11 29.53
C LEU A 59 -6.28 38.62 29.71
N GLU A 60 -7.48 38.32 30.17
CA GLU A 60 -8.07 36.98 30.15
C GLU A 60 -8.25 36.58 28.68
N SER A 61 -7.21 35.98 28.09
CA SER A 61 -7.30 35.41 26.75
C SER A 61 -7.85 34.00 26.86
N GLU A 62 -9.05 33.82 26.31
CA GLU A 62 -9.65 32.53 26.04
C GLU A 62 -8.58 31.60 25.45
N LYS A 63 -8.22 30.53 26.16
CA LYS A 63 -7.45 29.44 25.58
C LYS A 63 -8.29 28.87 24.45
N PRO A 64 -7.87 28.91 23.18
CA PRO A 64 -8.49 28.03 22.21
C PRO A 64 -8.16 26.62 22.66
N GLU A 65 -9.20 25.83 22.94
CA GLU A 65 -9.12 24.38 22.97
C GLU A 65 -8.44 23.93 21.67
N GLN A 66 -7.12 23.81 21.70
CA GLN A 66 -6.38 23.08 20.70
C GLN A 66 -6.80 21.62 20.89
N SER A 67 -7.91 21.28 20.22
CA SER A 67 -8.20 19.92 19.80
C SER A 67 -6.90 19.41 19.18
N GLN A 68 -6.17 18.61 19.96
CA GLN A 68 -4.98 17.92 19.50
C GLN A 68 -5.41 17.05 18.33
N ARG A 69 -5.34 17.60 17.11
CA ARG A 69 -5.41 16.80 15.90
C ARG A 69 -4.17 15.94 15.94
N VAL A 70 -4.32 14.72 16.43
CA VAL A 70 -3.29 13.68 16.35
C VAL A 70 -2.93 13.56 14.87
N VAL A 71 -1.81 14.15 14.48
CA VAL A 71 -1.30 14.06 13.12
C VAL A 71 -0.82 12.63 12.96
N LYS A 72 -1.58 11.81 12.22
CA LYS A 72 -1.22 10.42 11.95
C LYS A 72 0.14 10.37 11.26
N THR A 73 1.03 9.51 11.73
CA THR A 73 2.36 9.30 11.12
C THR A 73 2.19 8.73 9.70
N ARG A 74 3.14 8.95 8.79
CA ARG A 74 3.15 8.34 7.44
C ARG A 74 2.91 6.82 7.49
N ASN A 75 3.50 6.14 8.48
CA ASN A 75 3.31 4.71 8.72
C ASN A 75 1.88 4.36 9.15
N ASP A 76 1.21 5.21 9.94
CA ASP A 76 -0.17 4.98 10.39
C ASP A 76 -1.18 5.10 9.23
N LEU A 77 -0.93 6.05 8.33
CA LEU A 77 -1.71 6.23 7.10
C LEU A 77 -1.52 5.03 6.15
N GLN A 78 -0.28 4.57 5.97
CA GLN A 78 0.03 3.39 5.18
C GLN A 78 -0.58 2.11 5.77
N LEU A 79 -0.59 1.98 7.10
CA LEU A 79 -1.18 0.84 7.80
C LEU A 79 -2.70 0.79 7.59
N GLY A 80 -3.39 1.93 7.77
CA GLY A 80 -4.84 2.03 7.54
C GLY A 80 -5.23 1.66 6.12
N ARG A 81 -4.44 2.11 5.12
CA ARG A 81 -4.63 1.75 3.70
C ARG A 81 -4.50 0.25 3.48
N ARG A 82 -3.43 -0.37 3.99
CA ARG A 82 -3.18 -1.83 3.83
C ARG A 82 -4.27 -2.67 4.49
N LEU A 83 -4.78 -2.25 5.64
CA LEU A 83 -5.93 -2.90 6.29
C LEU A 83 -7.21 -2.77 5.47
N PHE A 84 -7.46 -1.60 4.87
CA PHE A 84 -8.60 -1.42 3.97
C PHE A 84 -8.51 -2.30 2.72
N HIS A 85 -7.34 -2.37 2.08
CA HIS A 85 -7.12 -3.29 0.95
C HIS A 85 -7.27 -4.75 1.34
N LEU A 86 -6.77 -5.14 2.52
CA LEU A 86 -6.98 -6.49 3.05
C LEU A 86 -8.47 -6.79 3.20
N ALA A 87 -9.23 -5.90 3.85
CA ALA A 87 -10.66 -6.09 4.06
C ALA A 87 -11.42 -6.19 2.72
N MET A 88 -11.16 -5.27 1.79
CA MET A 88 -11.80 -5.26 0.47
C MET A 88 -11.42 -6.47 -0.36
N GLY A 89 -10.14 -6.83 -0.39
CA GLY A 89 -9.61 -7.96 -1.15
C GLY A 89 -10.14 -9.30 -0.64
N VAL A 90 -10.11 -9.52 0.68
CA VAL A 90 -10.66 -10.74 1.31
C VAL A 90 -12.18 -10.82 1.08
N THR A 91 -12.91 -9.71 1.23
CA THR A 91 -14.36 -9.68 0.96
C THR A 91 -14.66 -10.05 -0.48
N THR A 92 -13.93 -9.45 -1.43
CA THR A 92 -14.09 -9.73 -2.86
C THR A 92 -13.78 -11.19 -3.19
N ALA A 93 -12.68 -11.73 -2.67
CA ALA A 93 -12.29 -13.13 -2.87
C ALA A 93 -13.31 -14.11 -2.25
N THR A 94 -13.85 -13.76 -1.07
CA THR A 94 -14.84 -14.59 -0.37
C THR A 94 -16.17 -14.61 -1.11
N ILE A 95 -16.65 -13.45 -1.59
CA ILE A 95 -17.84 -13.35 -2.43
C ILE A 95 -17.64 -14.16 -3.71
N TYR A 96 -16.47 -14.05 -4.33
CA TYR A 96 -16.13 -14.83 -5.52
C TYR A 96 -16.11 -16.34 -5.24
N ASN A 97 -15.58 -16.76 -4.09
CA ASN A 97 -15.57 -18.16 -3.72
C ASN A 97 -17.00 -18.72 -3.54
N LEU A 98 -17.82 -18.02 -2.74
CA LEU A 98 -19.09 -18.55 -2.24
C LEU A 98 -20.32 -18.28 -3.12
N LEU A 99 -20.39 -17.11 -3.76
CA LEU A 99 -21.65 -16.61 -4.35
C LEU A 99 -21.59 -16.44 -5.87
N VAL A 100 -20.39 -16.27 -6.44
CA VAL A 100 -20.23 -15.81 -7.82
C VAL A 100 -19.63 -16.92 -8.69
N THR A 101 -20.22 -17.14 -9.86
CA THR A 101 -19.64 -18.04 -10.87
C THR A 101 -18.44 -17.41 -11.55
N HIS A 102 -17.55 -18.21 -12.13
CA HIS A 102 -16.37 -17.71 -12.83
C HIS A 102 -16.72 -16.67 -13.91
N GLN A 103 -17.77 -16.94 -14.71
CA GLN A 103 -18.25 -16.03 -15.75
C GLN A 103 -18.84 -14.73 -15.18
N GLN A 104 -19.60 -14.81 -14.08
CA GLN A 104 -20.14 -13.61 -13.42
C GLN A 104 -19.01 -12.73 -12.86
N ALA A 105 -17.96 -13.34 -12.28
CA ALA A 105 -16.81 -12.61 -11.77
C ALA A 105 -16.09 -11.84 -12.89
N ILE A 106 -15.92 -12.47 -14.06
CA ILE A 106 -15.37 -11.81 -15.26
C ILE A 106 -16.24 -10.62 -15.67
N TYR A 107 -17.56 -10.75 -15.73
CA TYR A 107 -18.43 -9.63 -16.11
C TYR A 107 -18.44 -8.49 -15.09
N ILE A 108 -18.44 -8.81 -13.79
CA ILE A 108 -18.40 -7.81 -12.73
C ILE A 108 -17.06 -7.06 -12.78
N LEU A 109 -15.94 -7.76 -12.71
CA LEU A 109 -14.62 -7.13 -12.72
C LEU A 109 -14.30 -6.45 -14.04
N GLY A 110 -14.66 -7.06 -15.17
CA GLY A 110 -14.52 -6.46 -16.49
C GLY A 110 -15.35 -5.19 -16.63
N GLY A 111 -16.60 -5.19 -16.16
CA GLY A 111 -17.44 -4.01 -16.11
C GLY A 111 -16.84 -2.90 -15.23
N THR A 112 -16.38 -3.24 -14.03
CA THR A 112 -15.70 -2.30 -13.13
C THR A 112 -14.43 -1.73 -13.77
N ALA A 113 -13.59 -2.55 -14.39
CA ALA A 113 -12.39 -2.13 -15.10
C ALA A 113 -12.71 -1.17 -16.25
N CYS A 114 -13.74 -1.48 -17.05
CA CYS A 114 -14.20 -0.59 -18.13
C CYS A 114 -14.67 0.76 -17.59
N VAL A 115 -15.45 0.77 -16.50
CA VAL A 115 -15.92 2.01 -15.88
C VAL A 115 -14.74 2.85 -15.39
N ILE A 116 -13.81 2.25 -14.64
CA ILE A 116 -12.60 2.93 -14.15
C ILE A 116 -11.79 3.48 -15.32
N TYR A 117 -11.56 2.70 -16.37
CA TYR A 117 -10.83 3.12 -17.55
C TYR A 117 -11.51 4.30 -18.25
N LEU A 118 -12.84 4.26 -18.42
CA LEU A 118 -13.58 5.38 -19.01
C LEU A 118 -13.50 6.65 -18.15
N PHE A 119 -13.58 6.52 -16.83
CA PHE A 119 -13.38 7.64 -15.91
C PHE A 119 -12.00 8.25 -16.05
N GLU A 120 -10.95 7.42 -16.12
CA GLU A 120 -9.57 7.90 -16.29
C GLU A 120 -9.40 8.58 -17.66
N GLN A 121 -9.98 8.03 -18.73
CA GLN A 121 -9.95 8.66 -20.05
C GLN A 121 -10.69 10.02 -20.08
N ILE A 122 -11.82 10.13 -19.40
CA ILE A 122 -12.55 11.40 -19.29
C ILE A 122 -11.72 12.42 -18.50
N ARG A 123 -11.07 11.99 -17.42
CA ARG A 123 -10.20 12.85 -16.60
C ARG A 123 -9.03 13.39 -17.42
N ILE A 124 -8.32 12.53 -18.15
CA ILE A 124 -7.15 12.90 -18.94
C ILE A 124 -7.55 13.81 -20.12
N ASN A 125 -8.63 13.48 -20.84
CA ASN A 125 -8.99 14.20 -22.06
C ASN A 125 -9.88 15.44 -21.81
N TYR A 126 -10.57 15.52 -20.66
CA TYR A 126 -11.50 16.62 -20.33
C TYR A 126 -11.33 17.10 -18.88
N PRO A 127 -10.18 17.74 -18.54
CA PRO A 127 -9.90 18.19 -17.18
C PRO A 127 -10.92 19.20 -16.62
N GLU A 128 -11.59 19.97 -17.48
CA GLU A 128 -12.66 20.89 -17.07
C GLU A 128 -13.93 20.16 -16.56
N ASN A 129 -14.22 18.97 -17.10
CA ASN A 129 -15.33 18.15 -16.64
C ASN A 129 -14.95 17.38 -15.36
N ALA A 130 -13.68 17.01 -15.19
CA ALA A 130 -13.19 16.42 -13.95
C ALA A 130 -13.40 17.35 -12.73
N LYS A 131 -13.25 18.68 -12.92
CA LYS A 131 -13.55 19.69 -11.89
C LYS A 131 -15.03 19.74 -11.48
N LYS A 132 -15.97 19.31 -12.34
CA LYS A 132 -17.41 19.24 -11.97
C LYS A 132 -17.73 18.02 -11.12
N PHE A 133 -16.90 16.98 -11.21
CA PHE A 133 -16.97 15.78 -10.37
C PHE A 133 -16.00 15.86 -9.18
N GLU A 134 -15.62 17.07 -8.75
CA GLU A 134 -14.61 17.30 -7.70
C GLU A 134 -14.87 16.49 -6.44
N LEU A 135 -16.12 16.22 -6.05
CA LEU A 135 -16.41 15.42 -4.87
C LEU A 135 -16.01 13.94 -5.03
N VAL A 136 -16.24 13.35 -6.21
CA VAL A 136 -15.84 11.97 -6.53
C VAL A 136 -14.33 11.92 -6.77
N THR A 137 -13.80 12.86 -7.55
CA THR A 137 -12.38 13.01 -7.84
C THR A 137 -11.59 13.24 -6.55
N ARG A 138 -12.06 14.08 -5.62
CA ARG A 138 -11.37 14.34 -4.34
C ARG A 138 -11.43 13.17 -3.37
N TYR A 139 -12.48 12.34 -3.40
CA TYR A 139 -12.57 11.19 -2.51
C TYR A 139 -11.78 9.98 -3.02
N PHE A 140 -11.81 9.72 -4.34
CA PHE A 140 -11.06 8.63 -4.97
C PHE A 140 -9.60 9.01 -5.26
N LEU A 141 -9.34 10.17 -5.88
CA LEU A 141 -8.02 10.54 -6.38
C LEU A 141 -7.14 11.29 -5.38
N ARG A 142 -7.66 12.02 -4.38
CA ARG A 142 -6.79 12.65 -3.36
C ARG A 142 -6.17 11.61 -2.42
N ALA A 143 -6.81 10.46 -2.25
CA ALA A 143 -6.23 9.33 -1.51
C ALA A 143 -5.10 8.64 -2.31
N GLU A 144 -5.16 8.66 -3.65
CA GLU A 144 -4.11 8.13 -4.55
C GLU A 144 -2.99 9.15 -4.80
N GLU A 145 -3.30 10.44 -5.06
CA GLU A 145 -2.33 11.51 -5.35
C GLU A 145 -1.45 11.88 -4.15
N GLN A 146 -1.99 11.86 -2.92
CA GLN A 146 -1.18 12.16 -1.73
C GLN A 146 -0.20 11.04 -1.35
N LEU A 147 -0.24 9.88 -2.03
CA LEU A 147 0.48 8.67 -1.62
C LEU A 147 1.28 7.98 -2.73
N GLU A 148 1.52 8.66 -3.87
CA GLU A 148 2.37 8.24 -5.02
C GLU A 148 2.02 6.91 -5.72
N GLU A 149 1.08 6.12 -5.22
CA GLU A 149 0.68 4.83 -5.79
C GLU A 149 -0.80 4.87 -6.19
N SER A 150 -1.06 5.11 -7.48
CA SER A 150 -2.35 4.85 -8.14
C SER A 150 -2.59 3.35 -8.16
N ALA A 151 -2.99 2.79 -7.02
CA ALA A 151 -3.03 1.35 -6.76
C ALA A 151 -4.33 0.68 -7.25
N ALA A 152 -5.43 1.43 -7.43
CA ALA A 152 -6.72 0.82 -7.71
C ALA A 152 -6.82 0.25 -9.14
N VAL A 153 -6.31 1.00 -10.13
CA VAL A 153 -6.28 0.57 -11.55
C VAL A 153 -5.43 -0.68 -11.77
N PRO A 154 -4.14 -0.72 -11.40
CA PRO A 154 -3.31 -1.91 -11.57
C PRO A 154 -3.87 -3.10 -10.78
N TYR A 155 -4.42 -2.88 -9.58
CA TYR A 155 -5.06 -3.93 -8.79
C TYR A 155 -6.25 -4.57 -9.53
N VAL A 156 -7.24 -3.79 -9.97
CA VAL A 156 -8.43 -4.34 -10.66
C VAL A 156 -8.04 -5.04 -11.96
N MET A 157 -7.10 -4.46 -12.72
CA MET A 157 -6.59 -5.07 -13.95
C MET A 157 -5.87 -6.39 -13.68
N ALA A 158 -5.08 -6.48 -12.60
CA ALA A 158 -4.39 -7.70 -12.20
C ALA A 158 -5.37 -8.83 -11.86
N LEU A 159 -6.41 -8.54 -11.08
CA LEU A 159 -7.43 -9.52 -10.73
C LEU A 159 -8.18 -10.00 -11.98
N LEU A 160 -8.57 -9.07 -12.86
CA LEU A 160 -9.25 -9.40 -14.10
C LEU A 160 -8.39 -10.30 -15.00
N LEU A 161 -7.12 -9.92 -15.22
CA LEU A 161 -6.20 -10.71 -16.02
C LEU A 161 -5.97 -12.09 -15.41
N THR A 162 -5.86 -12.17 -14.08
CA THR A 162 -5.67 -13.44 -13.36
C THR A 162 -6.89 -14.35 -13.54
N ILE A 163 -8.11 -13.82 -13.37
CA ILE A 163 -9.35 -14.61 -13.52
C ILE A 163 -9.59 -15.02 -14.97
N LEU A 164 -9.28 -14.16 -15.95
CA LEU A 164 -9.39 -14.51 -17.37
C LEU A 164 -8.42 -15.62 -17.80
N THR A 165 -7.25 -15.69 -17.15
CA THR A 165 -6.17 -16.60 -17.56
C THR A 165 -6.25 -17.95 -16.87
N PHE A 166 -6.69 -17.99 -15.60
CA PHE A 166 -6.54 -19.15 -14.75
C PHE A 166 -7.88 -19.72 -14.24
N PRO A 167 -7.96 -21.04 -14.01
CA PRO A 167 -9.11 -21.69 -13.36
C PRO A 167 -9.48 -21.05 -12.03
N LYS A 168 -10.74 -21.23 -11.60
CA LYS A 168 -11.29 -20.55 -10.42
C LYS A 168 -10.44 -20.79 -9.17
N THR A 169 -10.01 -22.03 -8.95
CA THR A 169 -9.18 -22.39 -7.79
C THR A 169 -7.84 -21.63 -7.78
N ILE A 170 -7.14 -21.58 -8.91
CA ILE A 170 -5.84 -20.90 -9.03
C ILE A 170 -6.00 -19.39 -8.87
N ALA A 171 -7.01 -18.82 -9.53
CA ALA A 171 -7.30 -17.39 -9.41
C ALA A 171 -7.61 -17.00 -7.95
N LEU A 172 -8.40 -17.81 -7.23
CA LEU A 172 -8.68 -17.55 -5.81
C LEU A 172 -7.42 -17.53 -4.96
N VAL A 173 -6.48 -18.48 -5.14
CA VAL A 173 -5.21 -18.49 -4.40
C VAL A 173 -4.42 -17.21 -4.64
N ALA A 174 -4.32 -16.76 -5.90
CA ALA A 174 -3.62 -15.53 -6.24
C ALA A 174 -4.27 -14.28 -5.63
N ILE A 175 -5.61 -14.18 -5.69
CA ILE A 175 -6.36 -13.05 -5.14
C ILE A 175 -6.22 -13.00 -3.61
N TYR A 176 -6.37 -14.14 -2.91
CA TYR A 176 -6.17 -14.18 -1.46
C TYR A 176 -4.72 -13.90 -1.06
N THR A 177 -3.75 -14.37 -1.84
CA THR A 177 -2.33 -14.07 -1.61
C THR A 177 -2.09 -12.57 -1.68
N LEU A 178 -2.57 -11.89 -2.72
CA LEU A 178 -2.45 -10.44 -2.81
C LEU A 178 -3.22 -9.73 -1.66
N ALA A 179 -4.43 -10.17 -1.36
CA ALA A 179 -5.27 -9.53 -0.35
C ALA A 179 -4.77 -9.71 1.09
N ILE A 180 -4.08 -10.82 1.40
CA ILE A 180 -3.67 -11.15 2.77
C ILE A 180 -2.15 -11.04 2.90
N ALA A 181 -1.40 -11.76 2.06
CA ALA A 181 0.03 -11.92 2.25
C ALA A 181 0.80 -10.61 2.04
N ASP A 182 0.44 -9.79 1.05
CA ASP A 182 1.09 -8.50 0.83
C ASP A 182 0.86 -7.50 1.99
N PRO A 183 -0.39 -7.23 2.44
CA PRO A 183 -0.62 -6.42 3.62
C PRO A 183 0.07 -6.97 4.87
N MET A 184 0.02 -8.29 5.10
CA MET A 184 0.66 -8.91 6.27
C MET A 184 2.19 -8.77 6.24
N SER A 185 2.82 -8.94 5.07
CA SER A 185 4.26 -8.72 4.88
C SER A 185 4.66 -7.33 5.33
N ALA A 186 3.92 -6.32 4.88
CA ALA A 186 4.25 -4.95 5.21
C ALA A 186 3.87 -4.55 6.64
N ILE A 187 2.72 -5.00 7.17
CA ILE A 187 2.34 -4.73 8.57
C ILE A 187 3.40 -5.29 9.51
N ILE A 188 3.82 -6.55 9.29
CA ILE A 188 4.83 -7.20 10.12
C ILE A 188 6.21 -6.59 9.85
N GLY A 189 6.54 -6.26 8.61
CA GLY A 189 7.80 -5.62 8.25
C GLY A 189 7.95 -4.20 8.83
N ILE A 190 6.88 -3.42 8.89
CA ILE A 190 6.89 -2.07 9.51
C ILE A 190 6.99 -2.19 11.03
N ARG A 191 6.24 -3.10 11.65
CA ARG A 191 6.13 -3.18 13.12
C ARG A 191 7.24 -3.99 13.78
N PHE A 192 7.75 -5.03 13.10
CA PHE A 192 8.69 -6.01 13.66
C PHE A 192 9.92 -6.24 12.78
N GLY A 193 10.04 -5.61 11.62
CA GLY A 193 11.14 -5.81 10.68
C GLY A 193 12.46 -5.28 11.24
N LYS A 194 13.24 -6.16 11.85
CA LYS A 194 14.60 -5.87 12.34
C LYS A 194 15.65 -6.13 11.27
N HIS A 195 15.42 -7.13 10.41
CA HIS A 195 16.37 -7.56 9.40
C HIS A 195 15.92 -7.09 8.02
N ARG A 196 16.37 -5.91 7.60
CA ARG A 196 16.05 -5.35 6.28
C ARG A 196 17.01 -5.90 5.23
N ILE A 197 16.44 -6.37 4.11
CA ILE A 197 17.20 -6.93 2.99
C ILE A 197 17.33 -5.89 1.89
N VAL A 198 16.22 -5.22 1.58
CA VAL A 198 16.14 -4.11 0.62
C VAL A 198 15.34 -2.98 1.25
N LYS A 199 15.47 -1.76 0.71
CA LYS A 199 14.67 -0.60 1.16
C LYS A 199 13.17 -0.96 1.11
N GLY A 200 12.53 -0.98 2.29
CA GLY A 200 11.11 -1.30 2.44
C GLY A 200 10.75 -2.79 2.62
N LYS A 201 11.71 -3.72 2.51
CA LYS A 201 11.46 -5.18 2.64
C LYS A 201 12.31 -5.78 3.76
N SER A 202 11.72 -6.65 4.56
CA SER A 202 12.36 -7.28 5.74
C SER A 202 12.16 -8.79 5.73
N VAL A 203 13.09 -9.53 6.34
CA VAL A 203 12.98 -10.98 6.53
C VAL A 203 11.67 -11.32 7.24
N GLU A 204 11.32 -10.58 8.28
CA GLU A 204 10.11 -10.80 9.06
C GLU A 204 8.83 -10.60 8.23
N GLY A 205 8.83 -9.59 7.34
CA GLY A 205 7.76 -9.38 6.37
C GLY A 205 7.64 -10.54 5.39
N SER A 206 8.73 -11.01 4.81
CA SER A 206 8.68 -12.11 3.85
C SER A 206 8.32 -13.46 4.51
N ILE A 207 8.68 -13.68 5.78
CA ILE A 207 8.17 -14.82 6.57
C ILE A 207 6.65 -14.69 6.77
N ALA A 208 6.15 -13.49 7.08
CA ALA A 208 4.72 -13.25 7.20
C ALA A 208 4.00 -13.47 5.86
N PHE A 209 4.60 -13.07 4.74
CA PHE A 209 4.10 -13.34 3.40
C PHE A 209 4.00 -14.85 3.16
N PHE A 210 5.08 -15.59 3.42
CA PHE A 210 5.15 -17.04 3.27
C PHE A 210 4.02 -17.73 4.04
N VAL A 211 3.89 -17.45 5.33
CA VAL A 211 2.86 -18.07 6.19
C VAL A 211 1.46 -17.71 5.70
N SER A 212 1.23 -16.45 5.33
CA SER A 212 -0.08 -15.99 4.85
C SER A 212 -0.45 -16.64 3.52
N CYS A 213 0.47 -16.73 2.56
CA CYS A 213 0.28 -17.38 1.26
C CYS A 213 0.02 -18.88 1.43
N PHE A 214 0.79 -19.54 2.30
CA PHE A 214 0.61 -20.95 2.62
C PHE A 214 -0.79 -21.23 3.20
N LEU A 215 -1.20 -20.48 4.22
CA LEU A 215 -2.51 -20.64 4.86
C LEU A 215 -3.67 -20.30 3.92
N ALA A 216 -3.55 -19.22 3.13
CA ALA A 216 -4.53 -18.86 2.12
C ALA A 216 -4.70 -19.96 1.07
N THR A 217 -3.60 -20.56 0.62
CA THR A 217 -3.62 -21.65 -0.36
C THR A 217 -4.32 -22.87 0.22
N ILE A 218 -3.95 -23.32 1.43
CA ILE A 218 -4.63 -24.43 2.12
C ILE A 218 -6.13 -24.15 2.29
N MET A 219 -6.50 -22.93 2.68
CA MET A 219 -7.91 -22.54 2.80
C MET A 219 -8.66 -22.70 1.46
N VAL A 220 -8.09 -22.24 0.35
CA VAL A 220 -8.73 -22.36 -0.97
C VAL A 220 -8.89 -23.83 -1.37
N PHE A 221 -7.83 -24.65 -1.25
CA PHE A 221 -7.93 -26.08 -1.57
C PHE A 221 -8.95 -26.80 -0.68
N TYR A 222 -8.99 -26.49 0.61
CA TYR A 222 -9.97 -27.06 1.54
C TYR A 222 -11.40 -26.67 1.16
N THR A 223 -11.67 -25.38 0.93
CA THR A 223 -13.01 -24.89 0.55
C THR A 223 -13.43 -25.35 -0.85
N GLY A 224 -12.47 -25.65 -1.73
CA GLY A 224 -12.67 -26.28 -3.03
C GLY A 224 -12.95 -27.79 -2.98
N ASN A 225 -13.02 -28.40 -1.79
CA ASN A 225 -13.21 -29.84 -1.57
C ASN A 225 -12.09 -30.72 -2.15
N TYR A 226 -10.87 -30.20 -2.26
CA TYR A 226 -9.70 -31.01 -2.60
C TYR A 226 -9.22 -31.80 -1.37
N GLN A 227 -8.76 -33.02 -1.58
CA GLN A 227 -8.12 -33.81 -0.52
C GLN A 227 -6.74 -33.22 -0.21
N LEU A 228 -6.47 -32.89 1.06
CA LEU A 228 -5.19 -32.34 1.50
C LEU A 228 -4.16 -33.46 1.71
N ASP A 229 -3.79 -34.12 0.63
CA ASP A 229 -2.75 -35.14 0.60
C ASP A 229 -1.33 -34.53 0.64
N LEU A 230 -0.31 -35.39 0.74
CA LEU A 230 1.09 -34.95 0.78
C LEU A 230 1.49 -34.14 -0.47
N THR A 231 0.86 -34.39 -1.61
CA THR A 231 1.11 -33.66 -2.86
C THR A 231 0.66 -32.21 -2.72
N ILE A 232 -0.56 -31.96 -2.23
CA ILE A 232 -1.07 -30.61 -2.00
C ILE A 232 -0.26 -29.87 -0.93
N TRP A 233 0.16 -30.55 0.14
CA TRP A 233 1.05 -29.95 1.14
C TRP A 233 2.39 -29.51 0.55
N PHE A 234 3.03 -30.37 -0.26
CA PHE A 234 4.31 -30.06 -0.90
C PHE A 234 4.17 -28.94 -1.93
N LEU A 235 3.09 -28.97 -2.73
CA LEU A 235 2.78 -27.94 -3.71
C LEU A 235 2.52 -26.59 -3.05
N THR A 236 1.74 -26.56 -1.96
CA THR A 236 1.44 -25.33 -1.22
C THR A 236 2.68 -24.75 -0.56
N PHE A 237 3.53 -25.59 0.02
CA PHE A 237 4.83 -25.17 0.56
C PHE A 237 5.73 -24.57 -0.53
N SER A 238 5.86 -25.26 -1.67
CA SER A 238 6.67 -24.81 -2.80
C SER A 238 6.18 -23.47 -3.37
N LEU A 239 4.87 -23.31 -3.53
CA LEU A 239 4.26 -22.06 -3.95
C LEU A 239 4.59 -20.92 -2.98
N ALA A 240 4.40 -21.14 -1.68
CA ALA A 240 4.66 -20.12 -0.67
C ALA A 240 6.13 -19.69 -0.66
N VAL A 241 7.09 -20.63 -0.83
CA VAL A 241 8.51 -20.31 -0.97
C VAL A 241 8.76 -19.47 -2.23
N MET A 242 8.22 -19.88 -3.38
CA MET A 242 8.39 -19.16 -4.64
C MET A 242 7.82 -17.74 -4.57
N SER A 243 6.59 -17.58 -4.09
CA SER A 243 5.94 -16.27 -4.01
C SER A 243 6.57 -15.35 -2.98
N ALA A 244 6.99 -15.86 -1.81
CA ALA A 244 7.73 -15.06 -0.83
C ALA A 244 9.11 -14.64 -1.37
N GLY A 245 9.81 -15.54 -2.08
CA GLY A 245 11.07 -15.20 -2.75
C GLY A 245 10.89 -14.14 -3.84
N PHE A 246 9.79 -14.20 -4.59
CA PHE A 246 9.45 -13.18 -5.59
C PHE A 246 9.11 -11.83 -4.95
N GLU A 247 8.36 -11.82 -3.85
CA GLU A 247 8.01 -10.60 -3.10
C GLU A 247 9.25 -9.84 -2.58
N MET A 248 10.35 -10.56 -2.32
CA MET A 248 11.62 -10.00 -1.90
C MET A 248 12.42 -9.34 -3.02
N LEU A 249 12.10 -9.63 -4.29
CA LEU A 249 12.85 -9.07 -5.41
C LEU A 249 12.51 -7.58 -5.58
N PRO A 250 13.52 -6.70 -5.72
CA PRO A 250 13.29 -5.28 -5.95
C PRO A 250 12.91 -5.01 -7.41
N ILE A 251 11.72 -5.44 -7.81
CA ILE A 251 11.18 -5.23 -9.16
C ILE A 251 10.56 -3.83 -9.20
N LYS A 252 10.80 -3.09 -10.29
CA LYS A 252 10.25 -1.73 -10.48
C LYS A 252 8.76 -1.70 -10.88
N LEU A 253 8.08 -2.83 -10.81
CA LEU A 253 6.68 -2.97 -11.18
C LEU A 253 5.82 -2.95 -9.91
N ASP A 254 4.56 -2.56 -10.05
CA ASP A 254 3.62 -2.56 -8.93
C ASP A 254 3.39 -3.99 -8.40
N ASP A 255 3.64 -4.18 -7.09
CA ASP A 255 3.42 -5.44 -6.37
C ASP A 255 1.95 -5.90 -6.51
N ASN A 256 1.00 -4.97 -6.61
CA ASN A 256 -0.42 -5.27 -6.82
C ASN A 256 -0.73 -5.93 -8.16
N LEU A 257 0.13 -5.70 -9.17
CA LEU A 257 0.01 -6.33 -10.47
C LEU A 257 0.79 -7.64 -10.56
N THR A 258 2.01 -7.63 -10.02
CA THR A 258 2.95 -8.74 -10.23
C THR A 258 2.69 -9.94 -9.31
N ILE A 259 2.34 -9.72 -8.04
CA ILE A 259 2.10 -10.78 -7.06
C ILE A 259 0.99 -11.76 -7.50
N PRO A 260 -0.22 -11.32 -7.89
CA PRO A 260 -1.28 -12.26 -8.26
C PRO A 260 -0.92 -13.04 -9.53
N LEU A 261 -0.33 -12.39 -10.53
CA LEU A 261 0.06 -13.05 -11.78
C LEU A 261 1.18 -14.07 -11.56
N PHE A 262 2.21 -13.72 -10.79
CA PHE A 262 3.31 -14.62 -10.47
C PHE A 262 2.82 -15.81 -9.64
N THR A 263 1.99 -15.57 -8.63
CA THR A 263 1.44 -16.61 -7.76
C THR A 263 0.54 -17.57 -8.55
N ALA A 264 -0.36 -17.04 -9.40
CA ALA A 264 -1.22 -17.86 -10.23
C ALA A 264 -0.42 -18.70 -11.24
N THR A 265 0.55 -18.09 -11.92
CA THR A 265 1.41 -18.78 -12.89
C THR A 265 2.23 -19.88 -12.23
N SER A 266 2.83 -19.59 -11.06
CA SER A 266 3.62 -20.56 -10.30
C SER A 266 2.77 -21.73 -9.84
N LEU A 267 1.57 -21.46 -9.30
CA LEU A 267 0.65 -22.51 -8.88
C LEU A 267 0.17 -23.35 -10.06
N TRP A 268 -0.20 -22.72 -11.18
CA TRP A 268 -0.62 -23.44 -12.38
C TRP A 268 0.48 -24.37 -12.91
N PHE A 269 1.72 -23.89 -12.94
CA PHE A 269 2.88 -24.69 -13.32
C PHE A 269 3.13 -25.85 -12.34
N LEU A 270 3.05 -25.62 -11.03
CA LEU A 270 3.19 -26.67 -10.03
C LEU A 270 2.08 -27.73 -10.14
N CYS A 271 0.82 -27.31 -10.33
CA CYS A 271 -0.29 -28.22 -10.56
C CYS A 271 -0.04 -29.09 -11.79
N TRP A 272 0.40 -28.50 -12.90
CA TRP A 272 0.77 -29.22 -14.11
C TRP A 272 1.92 -30.21 -13.87
N LEU A 273 2.97 -29.79 -13.16
CA LEU A 273 4.15 -30.60 -12.87
C LEU A 273 3.82 -31.82 -12.01
N PHE A 274 2.93 -31.68 -11.03
CA PHE A 274 2.54 -32.74 -10.11
C PHE A 274 1.27 -33.51 -10.54
N GLY A 275 0.69 -33.18 -11.70
CA GLY A 275 -0.51 -33.85 -12.22
C GLY A 275 -1.78 -33.56 -11.41
N VAL A 276 -1.84 -32.42 -10.71
CA VAL A 276 -3.00 -31.98 -9.94
C VAL A 276 -3.94 -31.21 -10.86
N PHE A 277 -5.13 -31.78 -11.12
CA PHE A 277 -6.15 -31.12 -11.90
C PHE A 277 -7.01 -30.21 -11.03
N VAL A 278 -6.95 -28.91 -11.29
CA VAL A 278 -7.72 -27.88 -10.60
C VAL A 278 -8.74 -27.25 -11.56
N LEU A 279 -10.00 -27.15 -11.11
CA LEU A 279 -11.12 -26.57 -11.83
C LEU A 279 -11.38 -25.10 -11.40
#